data_AF-A0A0P1AWH1-F1
#
_entry.id   AF-A0A0P1AWH1-F1
#
_cell.length_a   1.000
_cell.length_b   1.000
_cell.length_c   1.000
_cell.angle_alpha   90.00
_cell.angle_beta   90.00
_cell.angle_gamma   90.00
#
_symmetry.space_group_name_H-M   'P 1'
#
loop_
_entity.id
_entity.type
_entity.pdbx_description
1 polymer ?
#
loop_
_entity_poly.entity_id
_entity_poly.type
_entity_poly.pdbx_seq_one_letter_code
_entity_poly.pdbx_strand_id
1 'polypeptide(L)'
;MEAGLHIVFVGTAGVGKSMLLVLFAFYMALCQKKRVVLFRKKKKGFSMLYMDGENEQYWRMDRAEIEDLDRQLRLGAELCLDGIRTTTSLCSGNASSRFGPSAI
;
A
#
# COMPACT_ATOMS: atom_id res chain seq x y z
N MET A 1 16.58 11.61 -13.87
CA MET A 1 15.84 11.03 -12.73
C MET A 1 14.45 10.74 -13.24
N GLU A 2 14.07 9.48 -13.35
CA GLU A 2 12.65 9.17 -13.62
C GLU A 2 11.84 9.59 -12.40
N ALA A 3 10.75 10.33 -12.63
CA ALA A 3 9.82 10.68 -11.57
C ALA A 3 9.17 9.40 -11.06
N GLY A 4 9.22 9.15 -9.74
CA GLY A 4 8.54 8.01 -9.13
C GLY A 4 7.04 8.07 -9.44
N LEU A 5 6.51 7.06 -10.12
CA LEU A 5 5.09 6.98 -10.42
C LEU A 5 4.33 6.51 -9.17
N HIS A 6 3.51 7.39 -8.60
CA HIS A 6 2.66 7.05 -7.46
C HIS A 6 1.21 6.86 -7.92
N ILE A 7 0.61 5.71 -7.59
CA ILE A 7 -0.78 5.38 -7.92
C ILE A 7 -1.60 5.32 -6.63
N VAL A 8 -2.75 6.00 -6.61
CA VAL A 8 -3.65 6.04 -5.45
C VAL A 8 -5.06 5.65 -5.88
N PHE A 9 -5.62 4.63 -5.23
CA PHE A 9 -7.00 4.21 -5.45
C PHE A 9 -7.93 4.91 -4.46
N VAL A 10 -8.81 5.80 -4.96
CA VAL A 10 -9.78 6.56 -4.16
C VAL A 10 -11.20 6.09 -4.50
N GLY A 11 -12.06 5.99 -3.49
CA GLY A 11 -13.46 5.58 -3.66
C GLY A 11 -14.15 5.27 -2.35
N THR A 12 -15.48 5.14 -2.38
CA THR A 12 -16.33 4.89 -1.20
C THR A 12 -15.99 3.57 -0.50
N ALA A 13 -16.37 3.43 0.77
CA ALA A 13 -16.17 2.19 1.52
C ALA A 13 -16.91 1.03 0.81
N GLY A 14 -16.31 -0.16 0.80
CA GLY A 14 -16.94 -1.36 0.23
C GLY A 14 -16.73 -1.62 -1.28
N VAL A 15 -16.24 -0.65 -2.07
CA VAL A 15 -16.07 -0.82 -3.54
C VAL A 15 -14.90 -1.73 -3.97
N GLY A 16 -14.27 -2.45 -3.04
CA GLY A 16 -13.23 -3.43 -3.37
C GLY A 16 -11.81 -2.87 -3.60
N LYS A 17 -11.52 -1.60 -3.23
CA LYS A 17 -10.18 -0.99 -3.41
C LYS A 17 -9.03 -1.83 -2.88
N SER A 18 -9.16 -2.36 -1.66
CA SER A 18 -8.12 -3.21 -1.06
C SER A 18 -7.91 -4.51 -1.85
N MET A 19 -8.98 -5.09 -2.41
CA MET A 19 -8.88 -6.27 -3.27
C MET A 19 -8.18 -5.93 -4.59
N LEU A 20 -8.56 -4.80 -5.22
CA LEU A 20 -7.91 -4.33 -6.43
C LEU A 20 -6.41 -4.08 -6.21
N LEU A 21 -6.04 -3.46 -5.10
CA LEU A 21 -4.63 -3.23 -4.75
C LEU A 21 -3.86 -4.54 -4.56
N VAL A 22 -4.46 -5.55 -3.92
CA VAL A 22 -3.86 -6.89 -3.78
C VAL A 22 -3.64 -7.52 -5.16
N LEU A 23 -4.66 -7.54 -6.02
CA LEU A 23 -4.54 -8.06 -7.38
C LEU A 23 -3.49 -7.31 -8.20
N PHE A 24 -3.41 -5.99 -8.04
CA PHE A 24 -2.41 -5.16 -8.67
C PHE A 24 -0.99 -5.51 -8.21
N ALA A 25 -0.79 -5.73 -6.90
CA ALA A 25 0.48 -6.19 -6.35
C ALA A 25 0.90 -7.55 -6.93
N PHE A 26 -0.04 -8.50 -7.04
CA PHE A 26 0.21 -9.80 -7.68
C PHE A 26 0.56 -9.65 -9.16
N TYR A 27 -0.14 -8.79 -9.89
CA TYR A 27 0.16 -8.53 -11.30
C TYR A 27 1.58 -7.96 -11.48
N MET A 28 1.97 -6.97 -10.65
CA MET A 28 3.34 -6.44 -10.68
C MET A 28 4.39 -7.50 -10.36
N ALA A 29 4.14 -8.34 -9.37
CA ALA A 29 5.11 -9.38 -8.98
C ALA A 29 5.20 -10.52 -10.02
N LEU A 30 4.07 -11.08 -10.43
CA LEU A 30 4.02 -12.31 -11.24
C LEU A 30 4.16 -12.04 -12.74
N CYS A 31 3.54 -10.97 -13.23
CA CYS A 31 3.52 -10.65 -14.66
C CYS A 31 4.63 -9.66 -15.04
N GLN A 32 4.84 -8.61 -14.24
CA GLN A 32 5.90 -7.64 -14.51
C GLN A 32 7.26 -8.00 -13.90
N LYS A 33 7.34 -9.12 -13.15
CA LYS A 33 8.56 -9.61 -12.51
C LYS A 33 9.25 -8.57 -11.62
N LYS A 34 8.47 -7.70 -10.98
CA LYS A 34 8.99 -6.72 -10.01
C LYS A 34 9.04 -7.31 -8.61
N ARG A 35 9.96 -6.81 -7.79
CA ARG A 35 9.94 -7.02 -6.33
C ARG A 35 8.89 -6.11 -5.73
N VAL A 36 7.94 -6.66 -4.99
CA VAL A 36 6.78 -5.93 -4.46
C VAL A 36 6.61 -6.18 -2.97
N VAL A 37 6.34 -5.12 -2.23
CA VAL A 37 5.95 -5.15 -0.82
C VAL A 37 4.53 -4.61 -0.69
N LEU A 38 3.60 -5.46 -0.27
CA LEU A 38 2.29 -5.03 0.19
C LEU A 38 2.33 -4.83 1.70
N PHE A 39 2.31 -3.58 2.13
CA PHE A 39 2.29 -3.19 3.54
C PHE A 39 0.87 -2.76 3.93
N ARG A 40 0.28 -3.48 4.87
CA ARG A 40 -1.14 -3.35 5.24
C ARG A 40 -1.30 -3.00 6.69
N LYS A 41 -2.06 -1.95 6.97
CA LYS A 41 -2.50 -1.59 8.32
C LYS A 41 -3.57 -2.58 8.81
N LYS A 42 -3.33 -3.20 9.96
CA LYS A 42 -4.31 -4.02 10.68
C LYS A 42 -4.95 -3.21 11.81
N LYS A 43 -5.95 -3.78 12.50
CA LYS A 43 -6.52 -3.17 13.72
C LYS A 43 -5.45 -2.90 14.79
N LYS A 44 -4.44 -3.78 14.87
CA LYS A 44 -3.26 -3.65 15.74
C LYS A 44 -2.02 -3.93 14.88
N GLY A 45 -1.15 -2.94 14.75
CA GLY A 45 0.09 -3.04 13.98
C GLY A 45 -0.10 -3.18 12.46
N PHE A 46 0.91 -3.74 11.82
CA PHE A 46 0.96 -3.92 10.36
C PHE A 46 1.23 -5.38 9.99
N SER A 47 0.87 -5.72 8.75
CA SER A 47 1.40 -6.91 8.09
C SER A 47 2.08 -6.53 6.80
N MET A 48 3.04 -7.36 6.42
CA MET A 48 3.79 -7.22 5.20
C MET A 48 3.71 -8.51 4.41
N LEU A 49 3.46 -8.40 3.11
CA LEU A 49 3.59 -9.48 2.14
C LEU A 49 4.65 -9.05 1.13
N TYR A 50 5.71 -9.85 1.02
CA TYR A 50 6.76 -9.65 0.04
C TYR A 50 6.60 -10.68 -1.08
N MET A 51 6.80 -10.21 -2.30
CA MET A 51 6.73 -11.04 -3.50
C MET A 51 7.86 -10.66 -4.44
N ASP A 52 8.65 -11.66 -4.81
CA ASP A 52 9.66 -11.59 -5.85
C ASP A 52 9.39 -12.70 -6.85
N GLY A 53 8.75 -12.32 -7.96
CA GLY A 53 8.36 -13.27 -9.00
C GLY A 53 9.50 -13.72 -9.92
N GLU A 54 10.69 -13.12 -9.78
CA GLU A 54 11.89 -13.48 -10.53
C GLU A 54 12.70 -14.54 -9.78
N ASN A 55 12.89 -14.36 -8.46
CA ASN A 55 13.62 -15.30 -7.61
C ASN A 55 12.72 -16.32 -6.90
N GLU A 56 11.42 -16.32 -7.21
CA GLU A 56 10.40 -17.18 -6.58
C GLU A 56 10.36 -17.07 -5.04
N GLN A 57 10.70 -15.89 -4.52
CA GLN A 57 10.69 -15.64 -3.07
C GLN A 57 9.39 -14.96 -2.67
N TYR A 58 8.60 -15.68 -1.88
CA TYR A 58 7.33 -15.19 -1.36
C TYR A 58 7.26 -15.46 0.13
N TRP A 59 7.03 -14.41 0.91
CA TRP A 59 6.88 -14.57 2.35
C TRP A 59 5.95 -13.51 2.91
N ARG A 60 5.37 -13.85 4.07
CA ARG A 60 4.44 -13.00 4.77
C ARG A 60 4.88 -12.84 6.21
N MET A 61 4.77 -11.61 6.69
CA MET A 61 5.03 -11.23 8.06
C MET A 61 3.78 -10.62 8.67
N ASP A 62 3.25 -11.26 9.71
CA ASP A 62 1.95 -10.87 10.28
C ASP A 62 2.01 -9.72 11.28
N ARG A 63 3.19 -9.46 11.85
CA ARG A 63 3.48 -8.38 12.79
C ARG A 63 4.69 -7.60 12.28
N ALA A 64 4.48 -6.79 11.26
CA ALA A 64 5.53 -6.00 10.64
C ALA A 64 5.72 -4.65 11.35
N GLU A 65 6.96 -4.20 11.42
CA GLU A 65 7.37 -2.87 11.88
C GLU A 65 7.77 -2.00 10.68
N ILE A 66 8.02 -0.71 10.91
CA ILE A 66 8.36 0.23 9.83
C ILE A 66 9.80 -0.02 9.35
N GLU A 67 10.66 -0.46 10.24
CA GLU A 67 12.05 -0.81 10.00
C GLU A 67 12.16 -1.98 9.01
N ASP A 68 11.25 -2.96 9.11
CA ASP A 68 11.19 -4.08 8.17
C ASP A 68 10.83 -3.60 6.76
N LEU A 69 9.95 -2.59 6.65
CA LEU A 69 9.57 -1.97 5.39
C LEU A 69 10.75 -1.19 4.79
N ASP A 70 11.43 -0.34 5.59
CA ASP A 70 12.57 0.47 5.12
C ASP A 70 13.66 -0.41 4.50
N ARG A 71 13.95 -1.56 5.11
CA ARG A 71 14.89 -2.55 4.57
C ARG A 71 14.52 -2.98 3.14
N GLN A 72 13.25 -3.24 2.87
CA GLN A 72 12.81 -3.69 1.54
C GLN A 72 12.81 -2.55 0.51
N LEU A 73 12.48 -1.33 0.93
CA LEU A 73 12.51 -0.16 0.05
C LEU A 73 13.95 0.14 -0.41
N ARG A 74 14.94 -0.01 0.48
CA ARG A 74 16.36 0.12 0.11
C ARG A 74 16.82 -0.93 -0.90
N LEU A 75 16.17 -2.09 -0.93
CA LEU A 75 16.44 -3.14 -1.92
C LEU A 75 15.76 -2.86 -3.26
N GLY A 76 14.96 -1.79 -3.39
CA GLY A 76 14.29 -1.39 -4.62
C GLY A 76 12.95 -2.08 -4.86
N ALA A 77 12.28 -2.55 -3.82
CA ALA A 77 10.94 -3.11 -3.95
C ALA A 77 9.88 -2.00 -4.17
N GLU A 78 8.92 -2.28 -5.03
CA GLU A 78 7.73 -1.44 -5.24
C GLU A 78 6.80 -1.54 -4.03
N LEU A 79 6.23 -0.42 -3.60
CA LEU A 79 5.42 -0.33 -2.38
C LEU A 79 3.92 -0.21 -2.67
N CYS A 80 3.15 -1.18 -2.19
CA CYS A 80 1.69 -1.13 -2.13
C CYS A 80 1.23 -0.88 -0.69
N LEU A 81 0.43 0.16 -0.45
CA LEU A 81 -0.07 0.53 0.89
C LEU A 81 -1.58 0.31 1.00
N ASP A 82 -2.02 -0.51 1.96
CA ASP A 82 -3.45 -0.73 2.25
C ASP A 82 -3.83 -0.28 3.67
N GLY A 83 -4.97 0.40 3.78
CA GLY A 83 -5.55 0.82 5.07
C GLY A 83 -4.79 1.95 5.78
N ILE A 84 -3.79 2.57 5.13
CA ILE A 84 -3.10 3.75 5.68
C ILE A 84 -3.99 4.97 5.46
N ARG A 85 -4.36 5.62 6.56
CA ARG A 85 -5.01 6.92 6.53
C ARG A 85 -3.91 7.98 6.44
N THR A 86 -3.82 8.68 5.33
CA THR A 86 -3.15 9.98 5.32
C THR A 86 -4.00 10.93 6.14
N THR A 87 -3.50 11.39 7.29
CA THR A 87 -4.07 12.59 7.91
C THR A 87 -3.95 13.70 6.89
N THR A 88 -5.08 14.31 6.56
CA THR A 88 -5.30 15.28 5.49
C THR A 88 -4.55 16.62 5.67
N SER A 89 -3.45 16.67 6.42
CA SER A 89 -2.63 17.88 6.55
C SER A 89 -1.67 18.13 5.38
N LEU A 90 -1.59 17.22 4.39
CA LEU A 90 -0.85 17.44 3.14
C LEU A 90 -1.74 17.89 1.97
N CYS A 91 -3.06 17.99 2.17
CA CYS A 91 -4.01 18.49 1.18
C CYS A 91 -4.68 19.81 1.61
N SER A 92 -4.11 20.55 2.56
CA SER A 92 -4.53 21.94 2.83
C SER A 92 -3.94 22.91 1.81
N GLY A 93 -4.22 22.63 0.53
CA GLY A 93 -4.28 23.62 -0.54
C GLY A 93 -5.74 23.70 -0.97
N ASN A 94 -6.50 24.55 -0.29
CA ASN A 94 -7.85 25.01 -0.60
C ASN A 94 -8.79 24.00 -1.29
N ALA A 95 -9.48 23.18 -0.49
CA ALA A 95 -10.77 22.65 -0.89
C ALA A 95 -11.75 22.79 0.28
N SER A 96 -12.43 23.94 0.31
CA SER A 96 -13.63 24.13 1.10
C SER A 96 -14.71 23.16 0.62
N SER A 97 -15.13 22.22 1.46
CA SER A 97 -16.54 22.01 1.84
C SER A 97 -16.78 20.63 2.47
N ARG A 98 -17.19 20.68 3.74
CA ARG A 98 -18.26 19.88 4.38
C ARG A 98 -18.32 18.38 4.03
N PHE A 99 -17.87 17.52 4.96
CA PHE A 99 -18.66 16.35 5.39
C PHE A 99 -18.25 15.99 6.83
N GLY A 100 -19.22 16.09 7.76
CA GLY A 100 -19.06 15.67 9.15
C GLY A 100 -19.16 14.15 9.30
N PRO A 101 -18.86 13.61 10.50
CA PRO A 101 -18.92 12.17 10.75
C PRO A 101 -20.36 11.73 11.01
N SER A 102 -20.87 10.76 10.25
CA SER A 102 -22.04 9.97 10.65
C SER A 102 -21.58 8.73 11.37
N ALA A 103 -21.84 8.71 12.68
CA ALA A 103 -21.82 7.53 13.52
C ALA A 103 -23.06 6.67 13.25
N ILE A 104 -22.86 5.36 13.07
CA ILE A 104 -23.69 4.29 13.63
C ILE A 104 -22.73 3.15 13.99
#